data_AF-I2H698-F1
#
_entry.id   AF-I2H698-F1
#
_cell.length_a   1.000
_cell.length_b   1.000
_cell.length_c   1.000
_cell.angle_alpha   90.00
_cell.angle_beta   90.00
_cell.angle_gamma   90.00
#
_symmetry.space_group_name_H-M   'P 1'
#
loop_
_entity.id
_entity.type
_entity.pdbx_description
1 polymer ?
#
loop_
_entity_poly.entity_id
_entity_poly.type
_entity_poly.pdbx_seq_one_letter_code
_entity_poly.pdbx_strand_id
1 'polypeptide(L)'
;MTITRSKRKFSSIKNEDVELDVANTESNADFLLKTKIEENNGIVKTESEKAFRNKIPESLELPESFKEKHIPEFTTAINMILKEDPSLYSIIVAQEFQAVLKTKWDQIRKSTLQDFYQRLGISIIAQQISGSAARSIEKKVIALLGDDQGKFPSYIKMNELFRTDKDIKTNMRTCGLSVRKCDYIESLTDFFVSRGDELMDLIQQGLQNAEKEDFKLESSNDEEIISLLVDNIKGIGIWSARMFLMSGLLRVDVFSGEDVGIARGFSIYAKDKVDIMQEMKLKVKERNVNGSQAKKKRKAKTTKKSQLGYYDIDVMEEYASRFSPYKSVFMFVLWRISNPDICKTLMLEKEFLKKDM
;
A
#
# COMPACT_ATOMS: atom_id res chain seq x y z
N MET A 1 8.49 54.88 -23.10
CA MET A 1 8.05 53.75 -23.94
C MET A 1 7.16 52.86 -23.11
N THR A 2 5.86 52.93 -23.36
CA THR A 2 4.79 52.25 -22.62
C THR A 2 4.60 50.86 -23.22
N ILE A 3 4.89 49.79 -22.46
CA ILE A 3 4.67 48.41 -22.93
C ILE A 3 3.30 47.94 -22.41
N THR A 4 2.36 47.86 -23.34
CA THR A 4 0.99 47.37 -23.19
C THR A 4 0.94 45.87 -22.87
N ARG A 5 0.18 45.53 -21.81
CA ARG A 5 -0.09 44.17 -21.32
C ARG A 5 -1.18 43.52 -22.19
N SER A 6 -0.82 42.54 -23.02
CA SER A 6 -1.77 41.80 -23.85
C SER A 6 -2.44 40.68 -23.02
N LYS A 7 -3.74 40.81 -22.77
CA LYS A 7 -4.60 39.74 -22.22
C LYS A 7 -4.91 38.75 -23.34
N ARG A 8 -4.40 37.51 -23.28
CA ARG A 8 -4.91 36.42 -24.13
C ARG A 8 -5.86 35.51 -23.35
N LYS A 9 -7.01 35.27 -23.98
CA LYS A 9 -8.12 34.44 -23.52
C LYS A 9 -7.66 32.99 -23.33
N PHE A 10 -8.00 32.42 -22.18
CA PHE A 10 -7.93 30.99 -21.88
C PHE A 10 -8.89 30.23 -22.80
N SER A 11 -8.38 29.37 -23.68
CA SER A 11 -9.17 28.30 -24.29
C SER A 11 -9.01 27.05 -23.44
N SER A 12 -10.11 26.57 -22.88
CA SER A 12 -10.20 25.32 -22.13
C SER A 12 -9.73 24.15 -23.00
N ILE A 13 -8.59 23.58 -22.62
CA ILE A 13 -8.21 22.22 -23.00
C ILE A 13 -8.60 21.37 -21.80
N LYS A 14 -9.51 20.41 -22.01
CA LYS A 14 -9.85 19.40 -21.02
C LYS A 14 -8.60 18.55 -20.81
N ASN A 15 -7.92 18.75 -19.69
CA ASN A 15 -6.92 17.80 -19.21
C ASN A 15 -7.68 16.58 -18.69
N GLU A 16 -7.41 15.42 -19.27
CA GLU A 16 -7.68 14.15 -18.61
C GLU A 16 -6.73 14.08 -17.41
N ASP A 17 -7.28 14.27 -16.22
CA ASP A 17 -6.55 14.17 -14.96
C ASP A 17 -5.97 12.75 -14.83
N VAL A 18 -4.64 12.62 -14.89
CA VAL A 18 -3.95 11.40 -14.48
C VAL A 18 -3.97 11.37 -12.96
N GLU A 19 -5.06 10.82 -12.43
CA GLU A 19 -5.27 10.60 -11.00
C GLU A 19 -4.31 9.49 -10.55
N LEU A 20 -3.14 9.90 -10.01
CA LEU A 20 -2.31 9.02 -9.20
C LEU A 20 -3.07 8.76 -7.91
N ASP A 21 -3.98 7.79 -7.98
CA ASP A 21 -4.58 7.13 -6.82
C ASP A 21 -3.43 6.43 -6.09
N VAL A 22 -2.71 7.21 -5.27
CA VAL A 22 -2.17 6.72 -4.00
C VAL A 22 -3.30 5.88 -3.46
N ALA A 23 -3.07 4.56 -3.35
CA ALA A 23 -4.07 3.60 -2.93
C ALA A 23 -4.97 4.28 -1.91
N ASN A 24 -6.29 4.13 -2.05
CA ASN A 24 -7.31 4.71 -1.18
C ASN A 24 -7.21 4.12 0.26
N THR A 25 -5.99 3.99 0.78
CA THR A 25 -5.60 4.00 2.16
C THR A 25 -6.04 5.38 2.66
N GLU A 26 -7.28 5.41 3.17
CA GLU A 26 -7.52 6.17 4.38
C GLU A 26 -6.25 6.06 5.21
N SER A 27 -5.59 7.19 5.46
CA SER A 27 -4.35 7.12 6.20
C SER A 27 -4.61 6.39 7.49
N ASN A 28 -3.57 5.77 8.03
CA ASN A 28 -3.65 5.20 9.36
C ASN A 28 -4.28 6.18 10.37
N ALA A 29 -4.19 7.51 10.21
CA ALA A 29 -4.90 8.44 11.09
C ALA A 29 -6.39 8.63 10.79
N ASP A 30 -6.80 8.65 9.52
CA ASP A 30 -8.23 8.69 9.14
C ASP A 30 -8.94 7.42 9.57
N PHE A 31 -8.29 6.29 9.30
CA PHE A 31 -8.72 4.99 9.75
C PHE A 31 -8.75 4.95 11.28
N LEU A 32 -7.71 5.41 11.99
CA LEU A 32 -7.68 5.44 13.46
C LEU A 32 -8.74 6.37 14.09
N LEU A 33 -9.08 7.49 13.43
CA LEU A 33 -10.15 8.39 13.88
C LEU A 33 -11.53 7.79 13.64
N LYS A 34 -11.76 7.20 12.46
CA LYS A 34 -12.98 6.45 12.15
C LYS A 34 -13.14 5.25 13.09
N THR A 35 -12.08 4.48 13.35
CA THR A 35 -12.14 3.34 14.28
C THR A 35 -12.38 3.76 15.71
N LYS A 36 -11.87 4.90 16.19
CA LYS A 36 -12.21 5.38 17.56
C LYS A 36 -13.68 5.78 17.68
N ILE A 37 -14.28 6.28 16.60
CA ILE A 37 -15.71 6.63 16.54
C ILE A 37 -16.55 5.34 16.38
N GLU A 38 -16.07 4.35 15.62
CA GLU A 38 -16.75 3.09 15.33
C GLU A 38 -16.60 2.03 16.44
N GLU A 39 -15.51 2.01 17.22
CA GLU A 39 -15.35 1.12 18.38
C GLU A 39 -16.38 1.37 19.48
N ASN A 40 -16.92 2.58 19.55
CA ASN A 40 -18.05 2.91 20.43
C ASN A 40 -19.40 2.37 19.92
N ASN A 41 -19.49 1.93 18.65
CA ASN A 41 -20.68 1.36 18.05
C ASN A 41 -20.42 -0.11 17.68
N GLY A 42 -20.66 -1.04 18.60
CA GLY A 42 -20.49 -2.50 18.44
C GLY A 42 -21.26 -3.18 17.28
N ILE A 43 -21.85 -2.41 16.37
CA ILE A 43 -22.65 -2.82 15.22
C ILE A 43 -21.74 -3.21 14.03
N VAL A 44 -20.69 -2.44 13.73
CA VAL A 44 -19.86 -2.63 12.51
C VAL A 44 -19.08 -3.96 12.52
N LYS A 45 -18.58 -4.39 13.70
CA LYS A 45 -17.93 -5.70 13.85
C LYS A 45 -18.86 -6.85 13.45
N THR A 46 -20.15 -6.77 13.77
CA THR A 46 -21.09 -7.87 13.51
C THR A 46 -21.54 -7.96 12.05
N GLU A 47 -21.55 -6.86 11.30
CA GLU A 47 -21.90 -6.85 9.88
C GLU A 47 -20.77 -7.43 9.01
N SER A 48 -19.53 -6.96 9.18
CA SER A 48 -18.36 -7.49 8.44
C SER A 48 -18.16 -9.00 8.67
N GLU A 49 -18.40 -9.47 9.91
CA GLU A 49 -18.28 -10.88 10.29
C GLU A 49 -19.34 -11.78 9.65
N LYS A 50 -20.57 -11.29 9.46
CA LYS A 50 -21.64 -12.07 8.82
C LYS A 50 -21.45 -12.15 7.30
N ALA A 51 -20.75 -11.19 6.68
CA ALA A 51 -20.57 -11.11 5.22
C ALA A 51 -19.73 -12.29 4.72
N PHE A 52 -18.78 -12.76 5.55
CA PHE A 52 -17.89 -13.88 5.28
C PHE A 52 -18.55 -15.25 5.17
N ARG A 53 -19.79 -15.38 5.64
CA ARG A 53 -20.56 -16.63 5.57
C ARG A 53 -21.29 -16.75 4.23
N ASN A 54 -20.57 -16.57 3.13
CA ASN A 54 -21.11 -16.86 1.80
C ASN A 54 -21.04 -18.37 1.57
N LYS A 55 -22.07 -18.91 0.93
CA LYS A 55 -21.98 -20.24 0.35
C LYS A 55 -20.92 -20.16 -0.75
N ILE A 56 -19.94 -21.05 -0.71
CA ILE A 56 -18.92 -21.13 -1.76
C ILE A 56 -19.66 -21.42 -3.07
N PRO A 57 -19.49 -20.59 -4.12
CA PRO A 57 -20.16 -20.83 -5.39
C PRO A 57 -19.73 -22.16 -6.01
N GLU A 58 -20.58 -22.74 -6.85
CA GLU A 58 -20.28 -24.01 -7.56
C GLU A 58 -19.11 -23.86 -8.53
N SER A 59 -18.96 -22.67 -9.13
CA SER A 59 -17.83 -22.31 -9.99
C SER A 59 -16.99 -21.21 -9.36
N LEU A 60 -15.67 -21.40 -9.35
CA LEU A 60 -14.69 -20.41 -8.93
C LEU A 60 -14.03 -19.70 -10.12
N GLU A 61 -14.63 -19.79 -11.31
CA GLU A 61 -14.15 -19.05 -12.48
C GLU A 61 -14.30 -17.55 -12.26
N LEU A 62 -13.23 -16.80 -12.52
CA LEU A 62 -13.26 -15.35 -12.41
C LEU A 62 -14.02 -14.74 -13.61
N PRO A 63 -14.87 -13.72 -13.40
CA PRO A 63 -15.56 -13.04 -14.48
C PRO A 63 -14.59 -12.51 -15.56
N GLU A 64 -14.96 -12.61 -16.84
CA GLU A 64 -14.10 -12.13 -17.95
C GLU A 64 -13.76 -10.64 -17.81
N SER A 65 -14.74 -9.81 -17.46
CA SER A 65 -14.54 -8.37 -17.21
C SER A 65 -13.53 -8.09 -16.09
N PHE A 66 -13.43 -8.98 -15.10
CA PHE A 66 -12.44 -8.89 -14.04
C PHE A 66 -11.04 -9.25 -14.57
N LYS A 67 -10.91 -10.35 -15.32
CA LYS A 67 -9.64 -10.79 -15.92
C LYS A 67 -9.09 -9.79 -16.95
N GLU A 68 -9.96 -9.16 -17.72
CA GLU A 68 -9.56 -8.19 -18.74
C GLU A 68 -8.91 -6.93 -18.15
N LYS A 69 -9.36 -6.49 -16.97
CA LYS A 69 -8.91 -5.25 -16.33
C LYS A 69 -7.66 -5.41 -15.45
N HIS A 70 -7.44 -6.61 -14.92
CA HIS A 70 -6.29 -6.91 -14.06
C HIS A 70 -5.15 -7.56 -14.83
N ILE A 71 -3.92 -7.38 -14.34
CA ILE A 71 -2.75 -8.04 -14.92
C ILE A 71 -2.90 -9.59 -14.86
N PRO A 72 -2.40 -10.34 -15.86
CA PRO A 72 -2.48 -11.81 -15.87
C PRO A 72 -1.91 -12.46 -14.60
N GLU A 73 -0.80 -11.95 -14.07
CA GLU A 73 -0.11 -12.47 -12.89
C GLU A 73 -0.97 -12.34 -11.63
N PHE A 74 -1.72 -11.24 -11.51
CA PHE A 74 -2.69 -11.05 -10.42
C PHE A 74 -3.83 -12.06 -10.53
N THR A 75 -4.30 -12.33 -11.75
CA THR A 75 -5.31 -13.36 -11.99
C THR A 75 -4.80 -14.76 -11.59
N THR A 76 -3.56 -15.09 -11.95
CA THR A 76 -2.88 -16.33 -11.51
C THR A 76 -2.77 -16.42 -9.99
N ALA A 77 -2.35 -15.33 -9.33
CA ALA A 77 -2.24 -15.25 -7.89
C ALA A 77 -3.60 -15.48 -7.19
N ILE A 78 -4.65 -14.85 -7.70
CA ILE A 78 -6.02 -15.03 -7.20
C ILE A 78 -6.46 -16.49 -7.35
N ASN A 79 -6.22 -17.13 -8.49
CA ASN A 79 -6.56 -18.54 -8.68
C ASN A 79 -5.81 -19.45 -7.68
N MET A 80 -4.55 -19.16 -7.38
CA MET A 80 -3.80 -19.89 -6.35
C MET A 80 -4.35 -19.67 -4.94
N ILE A 81 -4.70 -18.42 -4.60
CA ILE A 81 -5.34 -18.09 -3.32
C ILE A 81 -6.68 -18.81 -3.19
N LEU A 82 -7.49 -18.87 -4.25
CA LEU A 82 -8.78 -19.56 -4.26
C LEU A 82 -8.65 -21.08 -4.18
N LYS A 83 -7.57 -21.65 -4.74
CA LYS A 83 -7.26 -23.07 -4.58
C LYS A 83 -6.94 -23.41 -3.12
N GLU A 84 -6.22 -22.53 -2.43
CA GLU A 84 -5.88 -22.68 -1.01
C GLU A 84 -7.09 -22.39 -0.09
N ASP A 85 -7.91 -21.40 -0.45
CA ASP A 85 -9.11 -21.01 0.31
C ASP A 85 -10.24 -20.46 -0.58
N PRO A 86 -11.18 -21.33 -1.01
CA PRO A 86 -12.32 -20.94 -1.83
C PRO A 86 -13.28 -19.94 -1.18
N SER A 87 -13.27 -19.81 0.16
CA SER A 87 -14.17 -18.89 0.87
C SER A 87 -13.92 -17.41 0.54
N LEU A 88 -12.76 -17.11 -0.06
CA LEU A 88 -12.37 -15.77 -0.47
C LEU A 88 -13.00 -15.31 -1.80
N TYR A 89 -13.65 -16.20 -2.55
CA TYR A 89 -14.16 -15.88 -3.90
C TYR A 89 -15.05 -14.65 -3.92
N SER A 90 -16.12 -14.63 -3.12
CA SER A 90 -17.10 -13.55 -3.18
C SER A 90 -16.50 -12.19 -2.84
N ILE A 91 -15.57 -12.12 -1.87
CA ILE A 91 -14.92 -10.85 -1.51
C ILE A 91 -13.93 -10.40 -2.60
N ILE A 92 -13.28 -11.35 -3.28
CA ILE A 92 -12.35 -11.06 -4.39
C ILE A 92 -13.09 -10.49 -5.60
N VAL A 93 -14.23 -11.04 -5.97
CA VAL A 93 -14.96 -10.60 -7.18
C VAL A 93 -15.93 -9.44 -6.91
N ALA A 94 -16.17 -9.08 -5.66
CA ALA A 94 -17.08 -7.99 -5.26
C ALA A 94 -16.79 -6.66 -5.97
N GLN A 95 -15.52 -6.35 -6.21
CA GLN A 95 -15.09 -5.17 -6.95
C GLN A 95 -13.67 -5.35 -7.52
N GLU A 96 -13.30 -4.48 -8.44
CA GLU A 96 -11.95 -4.42 -9.00
C GLU A 96 -10.92 -3.96 -7.95
N PHE A 97 -9.70 -4.48 -8.06
CA PHE A 97 -8.56 -4.04 -7.28
C PHE A 97 -7.84 -2.92 -8.02
N GLN A 98 -8.19 -1.68 -7.68
CA GLN A 98 -7.63 -0.48 -8.30
C GLN A 98 -6.10 -0.42 -8.28
N ALA A 99 -5.44 -1.07 -7.33
CA ALA A 99 -3.97 -1.07 -7.20
C ALA A 99 -3.25 -1.92 -8.26
N VAL A 100 -3.94 -2.88 -8.90
CA VAL A 100 -3.35 -3.89 -9.79
C VAL A 100 -4.04 -3.94 -11.17
N LEU A 101 -4.65 -2.83 -11.56
CA LEU A 101 -5.15 -2.65 -12.92
C LEU A 101 -3.99 -2.59 -13.93
N LYS A 102 -4.22 -3.12 -15.14
CA LYS A 102 -3.21 -3.11 -16.22
C LYS A 102 -2.66 -1.70 -16.51
N THR A 103 -3.52 -0.69 -16.47
CA THR A 103 -3.13 0.71 -16.70
C THR A 103 -2.11 1.20 -15.68
N LYS A 104 -2.27 0.88 -14.38
CA LYS A 104 -1.31 1.25 -13.34
C LYS A 104 0.00 0.45 -13.46
N TRP A 105 -0.10 -0.81 -13.85
CA TRP A 105 1.07 -1.66 -14.08
C TRP A 105 1.99 -1.08 -15.15
N ASP A 106 1.43 -0.67 -16.29
CA ASP A 106 2.20 -0.07 -17.38
C ASP A 106 2.89 1.24 -16.99
N GLN A 107 2.25 2.03 -16.12
CA GLN A 107 2.84 3.25 -15.57
C GLN A 107 4.00 2.95 -14.62
N ILE A 108 3.87 1.94 -13.76
CA ILE A 108 4.91 1.57 -12.80
C ILE A 108 6.15 1.01 -13.50
N ARG A 109 5.98 0.19 -14.54
CA ARG A 109 7.12 -0.32 -15.35
C ARG A 109 7.91 0.78 -16.06
N LYS A 110 7.28 1.91 -16.35
CA LYS A 110 7.90 3.07 -17.00
C LYS A 110 8.33 4.14 -15.99
N SER A 111 8.23 3.85 -14.69
CA SER A 111 8.57 4.81 -13.65
C SER A 111 10.08 5.09 -13.63
N THR A 112 10.38 6.38 -13.54
CA THR A 112 11.72 6.93 -13.40
C THR A 112 12.07 7.08 -11.92
N LEU A 113 13.34 7.39 -11.65
CA LEU A 113 13.78 7.75 -10.31
C LEU A 113 12.97 8.94 -9.73
N GLN A 114 12.60 9.91 -10.55
CA GLN A 114 11.75 11.03 -10.13
C GLN A 114 10.34 10.57 -9.72
N ASP A 115 9.77 9.57 -10.39
CA ASP A 115 8.46 9.01 -10.02
C ASP A 115 8.52 8.31 -8.66
N PHE A 116 9.60 7.58 -8.37
CA PHE A 116 9.81 6.97 -7.05
C PHE A 116 10.02 8.01 -5.94
N TYR A 117 10.75 9.09 -6.23
CA TYR A 117 10.89 10.22 -5.33
C TYR A 117 9.52 10.83 -4.98
N GLN A 118 8.70 11.10 -6.00
CA GLN A 118 7.36 11.63 -5.81
C GLN A 118 6.49 10.69 -4.96
N ARG A 119 6.48 9.39 -5.25
CA ARG A 119 5.69 8.40 -4.49
C ARG A 119 6.08 8.36 -3.02
N LEU A 120 7.38 8.33 -2.71
CA LEU A 120 7.88 8.35 -1.33
C LEU A 120 7.61 9.71 -0.65
N GLY A 121 7.74 10.82 -1.38
CA GLY A 121 7.42 12.15 -0.88
C GLY A 121 5.94 12.30 -0.50
N ILE A 122 5.04 11.85 -1.37
CA ILE A 122 3.59 11.82 -1.09
C ILE A 122 3.29 10.89 0.08
N SER A 123 3.96 9.73 0.18
CA SER A 123 3.84 8.84 1.32
C SER A 123 4.19 9.55 2.64
N ILE A 124 5.31 10.30 2.69
CA ILE A 124 5.68 11.12 3.86
C ILE A 124 4.62 12.19 4.16
N ILE A 125 4.09 12.86 3.14
CA ILE A 125 3.02 13.86 3.31
C ILE A 125 1.77 13.21 3.92
N ALA A 126 1.38 12.02 3.48
CA ALA A 126 0.17 11.33 3.92
C ALA A 126 0.26 10.68 5.31
N GLN A 127 1.46 10.53 5.88
CA GLN A 127 1.63 9.91 7.20
C GLN A 127 0.78 10.59 8.28
N GLN A 128 0.02 9.79 9.02
CA GLN A 128 -0.77 10.22 10.18
C GLN A 128 -1.80 11.35 9.92
N ILE A 129 -2.31 11.53 8.68
CA ILE A 129 -3.34 12.55 8.37
C ILE A 129 -4.33 12.06 7.33
N SER A 130 -5.55 12.55 7.29
CA SER A 130 -6.57 12.07 6.36
C SER A 130 -6.15 12.00 4.89
N GLY A 131 -6.73 11.09 4.11
CA GLY A 131 -6.45 11.03 2.66
C GLY A 131 -6.81 12.34 1.95
N SER A 132 -7.91 12.98 2.40
CA SER A 132 -8.33 14.30 1.93
C SER A 132 -7.37 15.42 2.36
N ALA A 133 -6.82 15.38 3.58
CA ALA A 133 -5.84 16.34 4.04
C ALA A 133 -4.50 16.16 3.32
N ALA A 134 -4.06 14.92 3.10
CA ALA A 134 -2.87 14.60 2.34
C ALA A 134 -2.95 15.21 0.93
N ARG A 135 -4.05 14.98 0.21
CA ARG A 135 -4.30 15.60 -1.11
C ARG A 135 -4.32 17.13 -1.05
N SER A 136 -4.90 17.71 -0.01
CA SER A 136 -4.92 19.18 0.17
C SER A 136 -3.50 19.75 0.35
N ILE A 137 -2.68 19.10 1.17
CA ILE A 137 -1.29 19.50 1.41
C ILE A 137 -0.45 19.30 0.16
N GLU A 138 -0.57 18.16 -0.51
CA GLU A 138 0.11 17.86 -1.78
C GLU A 138 -0.17 18.93 -2.83
N LYS A 139 -1.44 19.30 -3.05
CA LYS A 139 -1.82 20.37 -3.99
C LYS A 139 -1.15 21.71 -3.65
N LYS A 140 -1.05 22.05 -2.37
CA LYS A 140 -0.37 23.29 -1.93
C LYS A 140 1.14 23.22 -2.13
N VAL A 141 1.75 22.06 -1.91
CA VAL A 141 3.18 21.83 -2.18
C VAL A 141 3.47 21.95 -3.66
N ILE A 142 2.66 21.34 -4.52
CA ILE A 142 2.79 21.46 -5.98
C ILE A 142 2.60 22.91 -6.42
N ALA A 143 1.60 23.61 -5.89
CA ALA A 143 1.39 25.02 -6.24
C ALA A 143 2.55 25.94 -5.80
N LEU A 144 3.24 25.61 -4.70
CA LEU A 144 4.37 26.38 -4.19
C LEU A 144 5.69 26.02 -4.89
N LEU A 145 5.94 24.73 -5.10
CA LEU A 145 7.26 24.18 -5.42
C LEU A 145 7.31 23.39 -6.74
N GLY A 146 6.17 23.04 -7.32
CA GLY A 146 6.06 22.25 -8.54
C GLY A 146 6.69 22.93 -9.77
N ASP A 147 6.66 22.22 -10.89
CA ASP A 147 7.04 22.78 -12.19
C ASP A 147 5.86 23.51 -12.87
N ASP A 148 6.13 24.12 -14.03
CA ASP A 148 5.12 24.84 -14.81
C ASP A 148 4.00 23.91 -15.35
N GLN A 149 4.20 22.59 -15.30
CA GLN A 149 3.21 21.58 -15.69
C GLN A 149 2.36 21.12 -14.49
N GLY A 150 2.59 21.69 -13.29
CA GLY A 150 1.88 21.30 -12.08
C GLY A 150 2.29 19.92 -11.55
N LYS A 151 3.51 19.47 -11.86
CA LYS A 151 4.06 18.21 -11.31
C LYS A 151 4.73 18.44 -9.96
N PHE A 152 4.86 17.35 -9.20
CA PHE A 152 5.60 17.35 -7.94
C PHE A 152 7.05 17.85 -8.16
N PRO A 153 7.61 18.65 -7.24
CA PRO A 153 8.97 19.20 -7.41
C PRO A 153 10.01 18.10 -7.62
N SER A 154 10.98 18.34 -8.50
CA SER A 154 12.06 17.37 -8.72
C SER A 154 12.98 17.27 -7.51
N TYR A 155 13.58 16.09 -7.29
CA TYR A 155 14.56 15.93 -6.20
C TYR A 155 15.77 16.87 -6.40
N ILE A 156 16.18 17.15 -7.64
CA ILE A 156 17.23 18.12 -7.95
C ILE A 156 16.82 19.54 -7.53
N LYS A 157 15.62 19.99 -7.93
CA LYS A 157 15.10 21.32 -7.54
C LYS A 157 14.99 21.45 -6.03
N MET A 158 14.44 20.43 -5.36
CA MET A 158 14.34 20.44 -3.90
C MET A 158 15.72 20.50 -3.23
N ASN A 159 16.70 19.79 -3.78
CA ASN A 159 18.05 19.77 -3.23
C ASN A 159 18.75 21.13 -3.34
N GLU A 160 18.54 21.83 -4.46
CA GLU A 160 18.99 23.22 -4.62
C GLU A 160 18.30 24.12 -3.59
N LEU A 161 16.97 24.07 -3.48
CA LEU A 161 16.20 24.91 -2.57
C LEU A 161 16.59 24.69 -1.10
N PHE A 162 16.78 23.44 -0.66
CA PHE A 162 17.23 23.15 0.72
C PHE A 162 18.61 23.73 1.03
N ARG A 163 19.47 23.93 0.02
CA ARG A 163 20.80 24.51 0.20
C ARG A 163 20.84 26.03 0.08
N THR A 164 19.99 26.62 -0.76
CA THR A 164 20.07 28.04 -1.12
C THR A 164 19.01 28.90 -0.44
N ASP A 165 17.83 28.36 -0.17
CA ASP A 165 16.71 29.08 0.43
C ASP A 165 16.55 28.69 1.91
N LYS A 166 16.92 29.62 2.81
CA LYS A 166 16.82 29.41 4.26
C LYS A 166 15.38 29.31 4.76
N ASP A 167 14.42 29.87 4.01
CA ASP A 167 13.01 29.92 4.38
C ASP A 167 12.19 28.79 3.74
N ILE A 168 12.81 27.92 2.92
CA ILE A 168 12.09 26.84 2.21
C ILE A 168 11.28 25.95 3.16
N LYS A 169 11.85 25.53 4.28
CA LYS A 169 11.15 24.72 5.29
C LYS A 169 10.00 25.50 5.93
N THR A 170 10.17 26.80 6.15
CA THR A 170 9.10 27.68 6.65
C THR A 170 7.96 27.76 5.64
N ASN A 171 8.28 27.94 4.36
CA ASN A 171 7.31 27.98 3.26
C ASN A 171 6.56 26.65 3.12
N MET A 172 7.25 25.51 3.16
CA MET A 172 6.62 24.18 3.17
C MET A 172 5.63 24.00 4.34
N ARG A 173 5.93 24.56 5.51
CA ARG A 173 5.00 24.52 6.65
C ARG A 173 3.73 25.31 6.40
N THR A 174 3.78 26.40 5.62
CA THR A 174 2.56 27.14 5.23
C THR A 174 1.62 26.30 4.36
N CYS A 175 2.14 25.29 3.65
CA CYS A 175 1.34 24.30 2.92
C CYS A 175 0.62 23.30 3.84
N GLY A 176 1.00 23.23 5.13
CA GLY A 176 0.43 22.31 6.13
C GLY A 176 1.36 21.17 6.55
N LEU A 177 2.63 21.16 6.12
CA LEU A 177 3.60 20.18 6.59
C LEU A 177 4.02 20.46 8.03
N SER A 178 4.23 19.39 8.80
CA SER A 178 4.88 19.50 10.11
C SER A 178 6.39 19.71 9.94
N VAL A 179 7.05 20.17 11.01
CA VAL A 179 8.51 20.31 11.05
C VAL A 179 9.21 19.00 10.68
N ARG A 180 8.79 17.90 11.30
CA ARG A 180 9.36 16.57 11.03
C ARG A 180 9.18 16.13 9.58
N LYS A 181 8.01 16.39 8.98
CA LYS A 181 7.79 16.05 7.56
C LYS A 181 8.69 16.87 6.63
N CYS A 182 9.00 18.12 6.98
CA CYS A 182 9.98 18.90 6.21
C CYS A 182 11.38 18.27 6.31
N ASP A 183 11.81 17.85 7.50
CA ASP A 183 13.11 17.17 7.69
C ASP A 183 13.16 15.81 6.99
N TYR A 184 12.04 15.09 6.93
CA TYR A 184 11.93 13.81 6.21
C TYR A 184 12.00 14.00 4.70
N ILE A 185 11.35 15.03 4.15
CA ILE A 185 11.46 15.35 2.72
C ILE A 185 12.89 15.77 2.38
N GLU A 186 13.56 16.58 3.20
CA GLU A 186 14.98 16.91 2.98
C GLU A 186 15.87 15.65 3.01
N SER A 187 15.68 14.76 3.99
CA SER A 187 16.40 13.48 4.04
C SER A 187 16.12 12.60 2.82
N LEU A 188 14.88 12.58 2.33
CA LEU A 188 14.50 11.89 1.10
C LEU A 188 15.21 12.50 -0.11
N THR A 189 15.22 13.82 -0.22
CA THR A 189 15.91 14.55 -1.28
C THR A 189 17.41 14.22 -1.30
N ASP A 190 18.07 14.26 -0.15
CA ASP A 190 19.49 13.93 -0.03
C ASP A 190 19.78 12.48 -0.45
N PHE A 191 18.91 11.54 -0.07
CA PHE A 191 19.03 10.14 -0.50
C PHE A 191 18.93 10.01 -2.02
N PHE A 192 17.94 10.63 -2.66
CA PHE A 192 17.75 10.52 -4.11
C PHE A 192 18.90 11.16 -4.91
N VAL A 193 19.52 12.22 -4.39
CA VAL A 193 20.70 12.84 -5.00
C VAL A 193 21.97 11.99 -4.82
N SER A 194 22.13 11.31 -3.69
CA SER A 194 23.37 10.60 -3.36
C SER A 194 23.37 9.10 -3.69
N ARG A 195 22.20 8.45 -3.60
CA ARG A 195 22.03 6.99 -3.71
C ARG A 195 20.83 6.59 -4.58
N GLY A 196 20.22 7.55 -5.30
CA GLY A 196 19.10 7.27 -6.19
C GLY A 196 19.44 6.26 -7.27
N ASP A 197 20.64 6.34 -7.84
CA ASP A 197 21.11 5.40 -8.87
C ASP A 197 21.24 3.97 -8.32
N GLU A 198 21.72 3.80 -7.08
CA GLU A 198 21.77 2.48 -6.42
C GLU A 198 20.37 1.88 -6.23
N LEU A 199 19.38 2.72 -5.89
CA LEU A 199 17.99 2.28 -5.82
C LEU A 199 17.48 1.85 -7.21
N MET A 200 17.78 2.62 -8.26
CA MET A 200 17.39 2.26 -9.63
C MET A 200 18.02 0.95 -10.09
N ASP A 201 19.30 0.74 -9.79
CA ASP A 201 20.02 -0.50 -10.13
C ASP A 201 19.35 -1.70 -9.47
N LEU A 202 19.03 -1.63 -8.17
CA LEU A 202 18.30 -2.68 -7.47
C LEU A 202 16.91 -2.93 -8.09
N ILE A 203 16.15 -1.88 -8.38
CA ILE A 203 14.83 -2.01 -8.99
C ILE A 203 14.96 -2.69 -10.37
N GLN A 204 15.91 -2.26 -11.19
CA GLN A 204 16.11 -2.79 -12.53
C GLN A 204 16.58 -4.25 -12.53
N GLN A 205 17.47 -4.64 -11.61
CA GLN A 205 17.85 -6.05 -11.41
C GLN A 205 16.63 -6.93 -11.14
N GLY A 206 15.69 -6.44 -10.32
CA GLY A 206 14.45 -7.16 -10.04
C GLY A 206 13.42 -7.14 -11.18
N LEU A 207 13.59 -6.27 -12.20
CA LEU A 207 12.75 -6.22 -13.41
C LEU A 207 13.35 -7.02 -14.59
N GLN A 208 14.67 -7.21 -14.65
CA GLN A 208 15.30 -8.03 -15.69
C GLN A 208 15.01 -9.53 -15.52
N ASN A 209 14.72 -9.98 -14.29
CA ASN A 209 14.28 -11.35 -14.01
C ASN A 209 12.85 -11.65 -14.51
N ALA A 210 12.17 -10.65 -15.04
CA ALA A 210 10.75 -10.62 -15.30
C ALA A 210 10.36 -10.60 -16.79
N GLU A 211 11.33 -10.47 -17.70
CA GLU A 211 11.10 -10.52 -19.16
C GLU A 211 11.00 -11.95 -19.72
N LYS A 212 11.17 -12.98 -18.90
CA LYS A 212 10.89 -14.36 -19.29
C LYS A 212 9.44 -14.67 -18.93
N GLU A 213 8.70 -15.23 -19.88
CA GLU A 213 7.25 -15.54 -19.82
C GLU A 213 6.80 -16.36 -18.59
N ASP A 214 7.75 -16.85 -17.78
CA ASP A 214 7.56 -17.41 -16.45
C ASP A 214 7.97 -16.41 -15.35
N PHE A 215 7.28 -15.27 -15.29
CA PHE A 215 7.58 -14.16 -14.37
C PHE A 215 7.52 -14.63 -12.91
N LYS A 216 8.67 -15.00 -12.34
CA LYS A 216 8.82 -15.08 -10.89
C LYS A 216 8.99 -13.67 -10.34
N LEU A 217 7.90 -13.11 -9.82
CA LEU A 217 7.90 -11.87 -9.02
C LEU A 217 8.59 -12.06 -7.65
N GLU A 218 9.26 -13.19 -7.42
CA GLU A 218 10.26 -13.35 -6.37
C GLU A 218 11.45 -12.44 -6.70
N SER A 219 11.37 -11.19 -6.25
CA SER A 219 12.57 -10.37 -6.24
C SER A 219 13.44 -10.82 -5.08
N SER A 220 14.60 -11.38 -5.39
CA SER A 220 15.59 -11.77 -4.37
C SER A 220 16.12 -10.57 -3.56
N ASN A 221 15.83 -9.33 -3.97
CA ASN A 221 16.40 -8.11 -3.40
C ASN A 221 15.40 -7.22 -2.64
N ASP A 222 14.17 -7.69 -2.35
CA ASP A 222 13.19 -6.88 -1.60
C ASP A 222 13.73 -6.43 -0.22
N GLU A 223 14.44 -7.31 0.47
CA GLU A 223 15.10 -6.99 1.75
C GLU A 223 16.26 -5.98 1.61
N GLU A 224 16.95 -5.99 0.47
CA GLU A 224 18.03 -5.03 0.16
C GLU A 224 17.44 -3.64 -0.09
N ILE A 225 16.36 -3.55 -0.87
CA ILE A 225 15.63 -2.29 -1.09
C ILE A 225 15.05 -1.77 0.22
N ILE A 226 14.43 -2.62 1.04
CA ILE A 226 13.92 -2.21 2.36
C ILE A 226 15.06 -1.65 3.21
N SER A 227 16.18 -2.34 3.32
CA SER A 227 17.32 -1.90 4.13
C SER A 227 17.90 -0.58 3.62
N LEU A 228 18.07 -0.45 2.29
CA LEU A 228 18.54 0.78 1.65
C LEU A 228 17.64 1.98 2.00
N LEU A 229 16.32 1.83 1.89
CA LEU A 229 15.39 2.91 2.20
C LEU A 229 15.35 3.23 3.70
N VAL A 230 15.25 2.21 4.56
CA VAL A 230 15.08 2.38 6.01
C VAL A 230 16.34 2.94 6.67
N ASP A 231 17.52 2.52 6.24
CA ASP A 231 18.78 2.94 6.86
C ASP A 231 19.19 4.36 6.45
N ASN A 232 18.68 4.87 5.32
CA ASN A 232 19.17 6.12 4.71
C ASN A 232 18.13 7.24 4.63
N ILE A 233 16.83 6.96 4.83
CA ILE A 233 15.78 7.98 4.73
C ILE A 233 15.08 8.14 6.07
N LYS A 234 15.30 9.30 6.72
CA LYS A 234 14.57 9.65 7.94
C LYS A 234 13.07 9.74 7.63
N GLY A 235 12.25 9.08 8.45
CA GLY A 235 10.80 9.07 8.29
C GLY A 235 10.25 7.92 7.43
N ILE A 236 11.12 7.08 6.84
CA ILE A 236 10.74 5.82 6.19
C ILE A 236 11.08 4.66 7.13
N GLY A 237 10.05 3.94 7.59
CA GLY A 237 10.21 2.71 8.36
C GLY A 237 9.94 1.47 7.51
N ILE A 238 10.12 0.28 8.11
CA ILE A 238 9.89 -1.02 7.46
C ILE A 238 8.50 -1.08 6.81
N TRP A 239 7.45 -0.66 7.53
CA TRP A 239 6.09 -0.62 6.98
C TRP A 239 6.01 0.24 5.71
N SER A 240 6.53 1.47 5.73
CA SER A 240 6.52 2.36 4.56
C SER A 240 7.34 1.81 3.40
N ALA A 241 8.47 1.16 3.67
CA ALA A 241 9.29 0.52 2.64
C ALA A 241 8.56 -0.67 2.01
N ARG A 242 7.87 -1.51 2.80
CA ARG A 242 7.01 -2.60 2.31
C ARG A 242 5.84 -2.08 1.48
N MET A 243 5.21 -0.98 1.90
CA MET A 243 4.16 -0.32 1.11
C MET A 243 4.70 0.21 -0.22
N PHE A 244 5.94 0.75 -0.24
CA PHE A 244 6.61 1.17 -1.46
C PHE A 244 6.91 -0.01 -2.39
N LEU A 245 7.44 -1.13 -1.88
CA LEU A 245 7.65 -2.33 -2.70
C LEU A 245 6.33 -2.82 -3.34
N MET A 246 5.28 -2.92 -2.54
CA MET A 246 4.01 -3.48 -2.99
C MET A 246 3.23 -2.54 -3.92
N SER A 247 3.10 -1.24 -3.61
CA SER A 247 2.30 -0.31 -4.42
C SER A 247 3.11 0.56 -5.39
N GLY A 248 4.40 0.74 -5.11
CA GLY A 248 5.31 1.53 -5.92
C GLY A 248 6.06 0.69 -6.94
N LEU A 249 6.36 -0.58 -6.61
CA LEU A 249 7.08 -1.52 -7.50
C LEU A 249 6.25 -2.77 -7.86
N LEU A 250 5.02 -2.88 -7.35
CA LEU A 250 4.12 -4.02 -7.60
C LEU A 250 4.69 -5.39 -7.22
N ARG A 251 5.57 -5.44 -6.22
CA ARG A 251 6.08 -6.71 -5.66
C ARG A 251 4.93 -7.51 -5.06
N VAL A 252 4.75 -8.76 -5.53
CA VAL A 252 3.61 -9.59 -5.10
C VAL A 252 3.89 -10.51 -3.90
N ASP A 253 5.13 -10.63 -3.43
CA ASP A 253 5.48 -11.49 -2.29
C ASP A 253 5.92 -10.74 -1.01
N VAL A 254 5.39 -9.54 -0.80
CA VAL A 254 5.65 -8.76 0.41
C VAL A 254 4.49 -8.95 1.38
N PHE A 255 4.79 -9.11 2.67
CA PHE A 255 3.79 -9.11 3.74
C PHE A 255 4.10 -8.04 4.79
N SER A 256 3.06 -7.39 5.31
CA SER A 256 3.18 -6.34 6.34
C SER A 256 2.07 -6.50 7.38
N GLY A 257 2.27 -7.45 8.30
CA GLY A 257 1.31 -7.74 9.37
C GLY A 257 1.17 -6.63 10.41
N GLU A 258 2.13 -5.70 10.46
CA GLU A 258 2.08 -4.49 11.29
C GLU A 258 1.10 -3.43 10.79
N ASP A 259 0.60 -3.54 9.56
CA ASP A 259 -0.44 -2.67 9.03
C ASP A 259 -1.77 -2.90 9.73
N VAL A 260 -2.42 -1.82 10.17
CA VAL A 260 -3.65 -1.93 10.98
C VAL A 260 -4.81 -2.50 10.15
N GLY A 261 -4.91 -2.12 8.88
CA GLY A 261 -5.93 -2.64 7.97
C GLY A 261 -5.73 -4.12 7.67
N ILE A 262 -4.49 -4.56 7.49
CA ILE A 262 -4.14 -5.97 7.33
C ILE A 262 -4.40 -6.76 8.61
N ALA A 263 -3.97 -6.26 9.77
CA ALA A 263 -4.21 -6.91 11.05
C ALA A 263 -5.70 -7.06 11.38
N ARG A 264 -6.49 -6.01 11.11
CA ARG A 264 -7.96 -6.07 11.23
C ARG A 264 -8.56 -7.09 10.27
N GLY A 265 -8.21 -7.02 8.99
CA GLY A 265 -8.72 -7.93 7.97
C GLY A 265 -8.40 -9.39 8.29
N PHE A 266 -7.16 -9.64 8.71
CA PHE A 266 -6.71 -10.96 9.13
C PHE A 266 -7.47 -11.45 10.36
N SER A 267 -7.74 -10.57 11.34
CA SER A 267 -8.50 -10.96 12.54
C SER A 267 -9.93 -11.41 12.23
N ILE A 268 -10.58 -10.78 11.24
CA ILE A 268 -11.92 -11.16 10.77
C ILE A 268 -11.82 -12.48 10.01
N TYR A 269 -10.88 -12.57 9.08
CA TYR A 269 -10.67 -13.74 8.22
C TYR A 269 -10.31 -15.02 9.01
N ALA A 270 -9.46 -14.91 10.02
CA ALA A 270 -8.95 -16.04 10.78
C ALA A 270 -9.88 -16.52 11.91
N LYS A 271 -10.98 -15.82 12.17
CA LYS A 271 -11.88 -16.06 13.32
C LYS A 271 -12.41 -17.50 13.37
N ASP A 272 -12.79 -18.04 12.21
CA ASP A 272 -13.39 -19.38 12.10
C ASP A 272 -12.36 -20.46 11.68
N LYS A 273 -11.07 -20.11 11.62
CA LYS A 273 -9.97 -20.99 11.18
C LYS A 273 -9.14 -21.51 12.35
N VAL A 274 -9.82 -21.98 13.40
CA VAL A 274 -9.21 -22.27 14.69
C VAL A 274 -8.04 -23.26 14.59
N ASP A 275 -8.24 -24.37 13.89
CA ASP A 275 -7.24 -25.46 13.79
C ASP A 275 -5.97 -24.99 13.07
N ILE A 276 -6.14 -24.32 11.93
CA ILE A 276 -5.05 -23.76 11.14
C ILE A 276 -4.29 -22.71 11.98
N MET A 277 -5.00 -21.85 12.70
CA MET A 277 -4.35 -20.84 13.55
C MET A 277 -3.59 -21.46 14.72
N GLN A 278 -4.01 -22.62 15.23
CA GLN A 278 -3.25 -23.37 16.23
C GLN A 278 -1.97 -23.95 15.62
N GLU A 279 -2.06 -24.52 14.43
CA GLU A 279 -0.91 -25.02 13.67
C GLU A 279 0.14 -23.91 13.44
N MET A 280 -0.27 -22.73 12.96
CA MET A 280 0.65 -21.60 12.73
C MET A 280 1.33 -21.16 14.04
N LYS A 281 0.59 -21.13 15.15
CA LYS A 281 1.18 -20.82 16.47
C LYS A 281 2.21 -21.85 16.91
N LEU A 282 2.00 -23.14 16.62
CA LEU A 282 2.96 -24.21 16.92
C LEU A 282 4.23 -24.06 16.07
N LYS A 283 4.09 -23.88 14.75
CA LYS A 283 5.22 -23.65 13.83
C LYS A 283 6.08 -22.45 14.25
N VAL A 284 5.46 -21.34 14.63
CA VAL A 284 6.17 -20.16 15.13
C VAL A 284 6.90 -20.46 16.45
N LYS A 285 6.29 -21.22 17.37
CA LYS A 285 6.96 -21.64 18.62
C LYS A 285 8.17 -22.52 18.34
N GLU A 286 8.05 -23.52 17.49
CA GLU A 286 9.13 -24.44 17.13
C GLU A 286 10.31 -23.71 16.47
N ARG A 287 10.02 -22.83 15.50
CA ARG A 287 11.03 -21.98 14.86
C ARG A 287 11.77 -21.10 15.88
N ASN A 288 11.06 -20.61 16.89
CA ASN A 288 11.62 -19.77 17.95
C ASN A 288 12.48 -20.55 18.94
N VAL A 289 12.19 -21.83 19.17
CA VAL A 289 13.01 -22.73 20.01
C VAL A 289 14.28 -23.13 19.28
N ASN A 290 14.18 -23.42 17.98
CA ASN A 290 15.30 -23.89 17.16
C ASN A 290 16.22 -22.76 16.64
N GLY A 291 15.85 -21.49 16.85
CA GLY A 291 16.64 -20.33 16.45
C GLY A 291 17.77 -19.99 17.44
N SER A 292 19.01 -20.21 17.03
CA SER A 292 20.24 -19.85 17.76
C SER A 292 20.33 -18.36 18.16
N GLN A 293 21.13 -18.06 19.19
CA GLN A 293 21.23 -16.77 19.90
C GLN A 293 21.45 -15.52 19.01
N ALA A 294 21.90 -15.67 17.76
CA ALA A 294 22.06 -14.57 16.81
C ALA A 294 20.73 -13.89 16.41
N LYS A 295 19.59 -14.62 16.43
CA LYS A 295 18.25 -14.04 16.15
C LYS A 295 17.65 -13.25 17.32
N LYS A 296 18.19 -13.38 18.55
CA LYS A 296 17.71 -12.59 19.71
C LYS A 296 17.91 -11.08 19.53
N LYS A 297 18.95 -10.64 18.79
CA LYS A 297 19.15 -9.21 18.46
C LYS A 297 18.13 -8.67 17.44
N ARG A 298 17.68 -9.49 16.48
CA ARG A 298 16.59 -9.14 15.55
C ARG A 298 15.22 -9.07 16.25
N LYS A 299 14.95 -9.99 17.20
CA LYS A 299 13.70 -10.03 18.00
C LYS A 299 13.37 -8.73 18.74
N ALA A 300 14.37 -7.99 19.22
CA ALA A 300 14.13 -6.74 19.95
C ALA A 300 13.46 -5.64 19.10
N LYS A 301 13.54 -5.71 17.77
CA LYS A 301 12.90 -4.73 16.86
C LYS A 301 11.53 -5.17 16.32
N THR A 302 11.25 -6.48 16.20
CA THR A 302 10.08 -6.98 15.45
C THR A 302 8.96 -7.56 16.31
N THR A 303 9.22 -7.96 17.56
CA THR A 303 8.16 -8.47 18.47
C THR A 303 7.33 -7.32 19.07
N LYS A 304 6.71 -6.50 18.22
CA LYS A 304 5.61 -5.65 18.66
C LYS A 304 4.36 -6.50 18.62
N LYS A 305 3.89 -6.93 19.80
CA LYS A 305 2.50 -7.35 19.97
C LYS A 305 1.64 -6.23 19.38
N SER A 306 0.72 -6.54 18.46
CA SER A 306 -0.13 -5.50 17.88
C SER A 306 -0.78 -4.74 19.04
N GLN A 307 -0.66 -3.41 19.05
CA GLN A 307 -1.21 -2.60 20.15
C GLN A 307 -2.75 -2.72 20.24
N LEU A 308 -3.38 -3.31 19.23
CA LEU A 308 -4.83 -3.49 19.10
C LEU A 308 -5.34 -4.89 19.48
N GLY A 309 -4.50 -5.78 20.04
CA GLY A 309 -4.93 -7.11 20.50
C GLY A 309 -5.22 -8.12 19.38
N TYR A 310 -4.77 -7.84 18.16
CA TYR A 310 -4.78 -8.80 17.04
C TYR A 310 -3.71 -9.89 17.21
N TYR A 311 -3.73 -10.89 16.30
CA TYR A 311 -2.75 -11.97 16.24
C TYR A 311 -1.29 -11.45 16.25
N ASP A 312 -0.37 -12.30 16.70
CA ASP A 312 1.06 -12.02 16.65
C ASP A 312 1.51 -11.88 15.20
N ILE A 313 2.33 -10.87 14.89
CA ILE A 313 2.82 -10.60 13.53
C ILE A 313 3.55 -11.83 12.97
N ASP A 314 4.32 -12.55 13.79
CA ASP A 314 5.03 -13.75 13.35
C ASP A 314 4.06 -14.87 12.94
N VAL A 315 2.89 -14.95 13.60
CA VAL A 315 1.83 -15.92 13.27
C VAL A 315 1.10 -15.51 11.99
N MET A 316 0.90 -14.21 11.78
CA MET A 316 0.30 -13.71 10.53
C MET A 316 1.24 -13.93 9.34
N GLU A 317 2.54 -13.65 9.49
CA GLU A 317 3.58 -13.94 8.50
C GLU A 317 3.64 -15.44 8.15
N GLU A 318 3.59 -16.30 9.17
CA GLU A 318 3.54 -17.76 8.96
C GLU A 318 2.28 -18.21 8.24
N TYR A 319 1.14 -17.62 8.55
CA TYR A 319 -0.08 -17.92 7.80
C TYR A 319 0.04 -17.46 6.35
N ALA A 320 0.54 -16.22 6.14
CA ALA A 320 0.68 -15.63 4.83
C ALA A 320 1.65 -16.44 3.93
N SER A 321 2.64 -17.14 4.50
CA SER A 321 3.56 -17.97 3.72
C SER A 321 2.88 -19.09 2.92
N ARG A 322 1.65 -19.49 3.28
CA ARG A 322 0.83 -20.42 2.49
C ARG A 322 0.45 -19.86 1.12
N PHE A 323 0.41 -18.54 0.99
CA PHE A 323 0.12 -17.85 -0.26
C PHE A 323 1.37 -17.37 -0.98
N SER A 324 2.57 -17.73 -0.53
CA SER A 324 3.80 -17.44 -1.28
C SER A 324 3.76 -18.17 -2.65
N PRO A 325 4.18 -17.53 -3.75
CA PRO A 325 4.90 -16.25 -3.85
C PRO A 325 3.98 -15.01 -4.05
N TYR A 326 2.77 -14.99 -3.49
CA TYR A 326 1.75 -13.96 -3.70
C TYR A 326 1.20 -13.33 -2.40
N LYS A 327 2.03 -13.20 -1.36
CA LYS A 327 1.63 -12.62 -0.07
C LYS A 327 1.00 -11.22 -0.18
N SER A 328 1.47 -10.37 -1.09
CA SER A 328 0.89 -9.03 -1.31
C SER A 328 -0.53 -9.11 -1.88
N VAL A 329 -0.81 -10.11 -2.72
CA VAL A 329 -2.16 -10.31 -3.26
C VAL A 329 -3.11 -10.71 -2.14
N PHE A 330 -2.65 -11.60 -1.25
CA PHE A 330 -3.40 -11.89 -0.02
C PHE A 330 -3.59 -10.65 0.85
N MET A 331 -2.60 -9.76 0.97
CA MET A 331 -2.78 -8.47 1.67
C MET A 331 -3.88 -7.60 1.04
N PHE A 332 -3.95 -7.49 -0.28
CA PHE A 332 -5.04 -6.75 -0.93
C PHE A 332 -6.42 -7.31 -0.56
N VAL A 333 -6.53 -8.63 -0.48
CA VAL A 333 -7.74 -9.29 0.01
C VAL A 333 -8.00 -8.92 1.47
N LEU A 334 -7.00 -8.98 2.36
CA LEU A 334 -7.17 -8.60 3.78
C LEU A 334 -7.60 -7.14 3.97
N TRP A 335 -7.06 -6.18 3.21
CA TRP A 335 -7.56 -4.80 3.23
C TRP A 335 -9.01 -4.69 2.78
N ARG A 336 -9.40 -5.48 1.79
CA ARG A 336 -10.78 -5.53 1.37
C ARG A 336 -11.69 -6.06 2.48
N ILE A 337 -11.24 -7.09 3.19
CA ILE A 337 -11.96 -7.68 4.32
C ILE A 337 -12.12 -6.69 5.48
N SER A 338 -11.14 -5.82 5.69
CA SER A 338 -11.24 -4.79 6.74
C SER A 338 -12.12 -3.61 6.36
N ASN A 339 -12.54 -3.48 5.11
CA ASN A 339 -13.40 -2.39 4.62
C ASN A 339 -14.89 -2.67 4.92
N PRO A 340 -15.54 -1.86 5.78
CA PRO A 340 -16.94 -2.06 6.14
C PRO A 340 -17.93 -1.89 4.98
N ASP A 341 -17.64 -1.00 4.02
CA ASP A 341 -18.58 -0.66 2.94
C ASP A 341 -18.73 -1.82 1.96
N ILE A 342 -17.63 -2.49 1.64
CA ILE A 342 -17.64 -3.68 0.77
C ILE A 342 -18.39 -4.82 1.45
N CYS A 343 -18.20 -5.00 2.75
CA CYS A 343 -18.97 -5.96 3.51
C CYS A 343 -20.47 -5.66 3.47
N LYS A 344 -20.87 -4.38 3.60
CA LYS A 344 -22.29 -3.97 3.50
C LYS A 344 -22.88 -4.23 2.12
N THR A 345 -22.15 -3.93 1.05
CA THR A 345 -22.60 -4.23 -0.33
C THR A 345 -22.90 -5.72 -0.50
N LEU A 346 -21.98 -6.59 -0.07
CA LEU A 346 -22.17 -8.04 -0.11
C LEU A 346 -23.37 -8.53 0.71
N MET A 347 -23.72 -7.82 1.79
CA MET A 347 -24.91 -8.12 2.59
C MET A 347 -26.20 -7.75 1.91
N LEU A 348 -26.26 -6.54 1.35
CA LEU A 348 -27.43 -6.05 0.62
C LEU A 348 -27.74 -6.96 -0.57
N GLU A 349 -26.72 -7.43 -1.29
CA GLU A 349 -26.87 -8.41 -2.37
C GLU A 349 -27.52 -9.71 -1.88
N LYS A 350 -27.15 -10.22 -0.70
CA LYS A 350 -27.80 -11.42 -0.12
C LYS A 350 -29.26 -11.18 0.20
N GLU A 351 -29.58 -10.05 0.83
CA GLU A 351 -30.96 -9.73 1.20
C GLU A 351 -31.83 -9.54 -0.03
N PHE A 352 -31.26 -9.00 -1.11
CA PHE A 352 -31.90 -8.90 -2.41
C PHE A 352 -32.17 -10.29 -3.00
N LEU A 353 -31.16 -11.15 -3.13
CA LEU A 353 -31.30 -12.50 -3.68
C LEU A 353 -32.25 -13.41 -2.88
N LYS A 354 -32.41 -13.16 -1.58
CA LYS A 354 -33.38 -13.87 -0.73
C LYS A 354 -34.83 -13.40 -0.87
N LYS A 355 -35.07 -12.22 -1.45
CA LYS A 355 -36.43 -11.71 -1.70
C LYS A 355 -37.00 -12.22 -3.03
N ASP A 356 -36.14 -12.69 -3.93
CA ASP A 356 -36.50 -13.22 -5.24
C ASP A 356 -36.61 -14.77 -5.27
N MET A 357 -36.46 -15.43 -4.11
CA MET A 357 -36.74 -16.85 -3.86
C MET A 357 -37.95 -16.99 -2.95
#